data_AF-A0A7Z0EMC1-F1
#
_entry.id   AF-A0A7Z0EMC1-F1
#
_cell.length_a   1.000
_cell.length_b   1.000
_cell.length_c   1.000
_cell.angle_alpha   90.00
_cell.angle_beta   90.00
_cell.angle_gamma   90.00
#
_symmetry.space_group_name_H-M   'P 1'
#
loop_
_entity.id
_entity.type
_entity.pdbx_description
1 polymer ?
#
loop_
_entity_poly.entity_id
_entity_poly.type
_entity_poly.pdbx_seq_one_letter_code
_entity_poly.pdbx_strand_id
1 'polypeptide(L)'
;MKRTICDIRELPSMAALRAWARRHDVNVEYLGSSLRGEPVYGARRRVVTRVARGRHQGPARALWAWESPLERLSHGDLGEWGNHLNRKGCKP
;
A
#
# COMPACT_ATOMS: atom_id res chain seq x y z
N MET A 1 6.24 -26.66 -5.88
CA MET A 1 4.83 -26.23 -5.80
C MET A 1 4.80 -24.78 -5.28
N LYS A 2 4.19 -23.81 -6.00
CA LYS A 2 4.23 -22.38 -5.64
C LYS A 2 3.09 -22.05 -4.66
N ARG A 3 3.40 -21.56 -3.46
CA ARG A 3 2.39 -21.18 -2.44
C ARG A 3 2.11 -19.68 -2.53
N THR A 4 0.87 -19.30 -2.80
CA THR A 4 0.43 -17.90 -2.74
C THR A 4 0.36 -17.46 -1.29
N ILE A 5 1.21 -16.50 -0.90
CA ILE A 5 1.22 -15.91 0.45
C ILE A 5 0.27 -14.70 0.50
N CYS A 6 0.12 -13.99 -0.61
CA CYS A 6 -0.73 -12.81 -0.72
C CYS A 6 -1.21 -12.62 -2.17
N ASP A 7 -2.48 -12.32 -2.35
CA ASP A 7 -3.11 -11.90 -3.62
C ASP A 7 -3.90 -10.62 -3.38
N ILE A 8 -3.30 -9.48 -3.73
CA ILE A 8 -3.93 -8.16 -3.62
C ILE A 8 -4.33 -7.71 -5.01
N ARG A 9 -5.60 -7.33 -5.18
CA ARG A 9 -6.10 -6.77 -6.45
C ARG A 9 -7.06 -5.62 -6.21
N GLU A 10 -6.92 -4.59 -7.04
CA GLU A 10 -7.84 -3.47 -7.09
C GLU A 10 -9.11 -3.85 -7.88
N LEU A 11 -10.27 -3.46 -7.36
CA LEU A 11 -11.58 -3.58 -8.00
C LEU A 11 -12.01 -2.21 -8.55
N PRO A 12 -12.81 -2.18 -9.62
CA PRO A 12 -13.10 -0.94 -10.35
C PRO A 12 -13.93 0.08 -9.56
N SER A 13 -14.56 -0.31 -8.44
CA SER A 13 -15.38 0.59 -7.63
C SER A 13 -15.63 0.08 -6.22
N MET A 14 -16.04 0.99 -5.32
CA MET A 14 -16.55 0.66 -4.00
C MET A 14 -17.75 -0.29 -4.03
N ALA A 15 -18.60 -0.20 -5.07
CA ALA A 15 -19.73 -1.10 -5.23
C ALA A 15 -19.26 -2.54 -5.51
N ALA A 16 -18.25 -2.71 -6.38
CA ALA A 16 -17.64 -4.01 -6.64
C ALA A 16 -16.97 -4.58 -5.38
N LEU A 17 -16.30 -3.73 -4.59
CA LEU A 17 -15.71 -4.16 -3.32
C LEU A 17 -16.76 -4.61 -2.30
N ARG A 18 -17.84 -3.86 -2.11
CA ARG A 18 -18.95 -4.24 -1.22
C ARG A 18 -19.63 -5.53 -1.66
N ALA A 19 -19.83 -5.72 -2.97
CA ALA A 19 -20.40 -6.94 -3.51
C ALA A 19 -19.49 -8.16 -3.27
N TRP A 20 -18.18 -7.98 -3.45
CA TRP A 20 -17.19 -9.02 -3.12
C TRP A 20 -17.19 -9.34 -1.63
N ALA A 21 -17.15 -8.32 -0.77
CA ALA A 21 -17.13 -8.46 0.67
C ALA A 21 -18.38 -9.23 1.18
N ARG A 22 -19.56 -8.85 0.71
CA ARG A 22 -20.83 -9.54 1.01
C ARG A 22 -20.82 -11.01 0.57
N ARG A 23 -20.34 -11.31 -0.64
CA ARG A 23 -20.24 -12.69 -1.15
C ARG A 23 -19.31 -13.56 -0.30
N HIS A 24 -18.30 -12.94 0.31
CA HIS A 24 -17.28 -13.64 1.06
C HIS A 24 -17.47 -13.60 2.58
N ASP A 25 -18.54 -12.96 3.06
CA ASP A 25 -18.88 -12.72 4.48
C ASP A 25 -17.74 -12.05 5.25
N VAL A 26 -17.24 -10.94 4.70
CA VAL A 26 -16.17 -10.14 5.31
C VAL A 26 -16.54 -8.67 5.28
N ASN A 27 -15.97 -7.89 6.20
CA ASN A 27 -16.20 -6.46 6.29
C ASN A 27 -15.30 -5.67 5.34
N VAL A 28 -15.77 -4.49 4.95
CA VAL A 28 -14.96 -3.48 4.24
C VAL A 28 -14.39 -2.52 5.27
N GLU A 29 -13.08 -2.35 5.25
CA GLU A 29 -12.31 -1.52 6.19
C GLU A 29 -11.61 -0.39 5.45
N TYR A 30 -11.39 0.74 6.12
CA TYR A 30 -10.57 1.83 5.61
C TYR A 30 -9.08 1.50 5.82
N LEU A 31 -8.28 1.57 4.76
CA LEU A 31 -6.86 1.22 4.78
C LEU A 31 -5.93 2.44 4.76
N GLY A 32 -6.47 3.64 4.60
CA GLY A 32 -5.70 4.88 4.46
C GLY A 32 -5.94 5.56 3.12
N SER A 33 -5.04 6.46 2.75
CA SER A 33 -5.11 7.22 1.50
C SER A 33 -4.06 6.75 0.51
N SER A 34 -4.37 6.84 -0.79
CA SER A 34 -3.40 6.66 -1.87
C SER A 34 -2.40 7.82 -1.90
N LEU A 35 -1.32 7.66 -2.68
CA LEU A 35 -0.37 8.75 -2.97
C LEU A 35 -1.03 9.99 -3.59
N ARG A 36 -2.21 9.83 -4.20
CA ARG A 36 -3.00 10.93 -4.77
C ARG A 36 -4.05 11.49 -3.79
N GLY A 37 -4.07 11.03 -2.54
CA GLY A 37 -5.02 11.46 -1.52
C GLY A 37 -6.41 10.81 -1.65
N GLU A 38 -6.57 9.78 -2.48
CA GLU A 38 -7.84 9.07 -2.63
C GLU A 38 -8.01 8.07 -1.47
N PRO A 39 -9.15 8.00 -0.78
CA PRO A 39 -9.34 7.03 0.28
C PRO A 39 -9.35 5.62 -0.30
N VAL A 40 -8.61 4.70 0.33
CA VAL A 40 -8.51 3.30 -0.05
C VAL A 40 -9.24 2.46 0.99
N TYR A 41 -10.12 1.60 0.50
CA TYR A 41 -10.82 0.62 1.32
C TYR A 41 -10.43 -0.78 0.89
N GLY A 42 -10.50 -1.74 1.80
CA GLY A 42 -10.20 -3.13 1.51
C GLY A 42 -11.09 -4.11 2.26
N ALA A 43 -11.12 -5.33 1.73
CA ALA A 43 -11.73 -6.47 2.37
C ALA A 43 -10.82 -7.68 2.17
N ARG A 44 -10.67 -8.51 3.21
CA ARG A 44 -9.71 -9.61 3.23
C ARG A 44 -10.36 -10.93 3.59
N ARG A 45 -10.06 -11.97 2.82
CA ARG A 45 -10.36 -13.36 3.14
C ARG A 45 -9.11 -14.22 2.94
N ARG A 46 -8.50 -14.68 4.05
CA ARG A 46 -7.23 -15.43 4.06
C ARG A 46 -6.11 -14.65 3.35
N VAL A 47 -5.57 -15.19 2.25
CA VAL A 47 -4.49 -14.60 1.45
C VAL A 47 -5.00 -13.63 0.38
N VAL A 48 -6.33 -13.56 0.17
CA VAL A 48 -6.94 -12.74 -0.86
C VAL A 48 -7.39 -11.42 -0.25
N THR A 49 -6.84 -10.33 -0.75
CA THR A 49 -7.23 -8.96 -0.42
C THR A 49 -7.78 -8.30 -1.67
N ARG A 50 -8.95 -7.68 -1.55
CA ARG A 50 -9.49 -6.80 -2.59
C ARG A 50 -9.54 -5.39 -2.05
N VAL A 51 -9.14 -4.44 -2.89
CA VAL A 51 -9.14 -3.02 -2.55
C VAL A 51 -9.93 -2.24 -3.58
N ALA A 52 -10.47 -1.09 -3.20
CA ALA A 52 -11.05 -0.13 -4.12
C ALA A 52 -10.82 1.29 -3.60
N ARG A 53 -10.69 2.23 -4.53
CA ARG A 53 -10.65 3.65 -4.19
C ARG A 53 -12.07 4.17 -3.99
N GLY A 54 -12.25 4.90 -2.91
CA GLY A 54 -13.44 5.72 -2.70
C GLY A 54 -13.32 7.06 -3.40
N ARG A 55 -14.42 7.82 -3.42
CA ARG A 55 -14.38 9.22 -3.82
C ARG A 55 -13.75 10.05 -2.71
N HIS A 56 -12.79 10.89 -3.07
CA HIS A 56 -12.17 11.87 -2.19
C HIS A 56 -13.25 12.81 -1.61
N GLN A 57 -13.32 12.93 -0.29
CA GLN A 57 -14.19 13.86 0.43
C GLN A 57 -13.34 14.65 1.43
N GLY A 58 -12.81 15.81 1.04
CA GLY A 58 -12.08 16.72 1.94
C GLY A 58 -10.78 17.25 1.34
N PRO A 59 -10.19 18.33 1.89
CA PRO A 59 -8.96 18.90 1.35
C PRO A 59 -7.79 17.91 1.50
N ALA A 60 -7.04 17.69 0.42
CA ALA A 60 -5.83 16.90 0.45
C ALA A 60 -4.74 17.61 1.27
N ARG A 61 -4.15 16.91 2.25
CA ARG A 61 -2.71 16.83 2.57
C ARG A 61 -2.49 16.38 4.02
N ALA A 62 -2.27 15.08 4.21
CA ALA A 62 -1.23 14.68 5.14
C ALA A 62 0.05 14.61 4.30
N LEU A 63 1.05 15.44 4.62
CA LEU A 63 2.39 15.27 4.08
C LEU A 63 2.89 13.92 4.60
N TRP A 64 2.93 12.92 3.73
CA TRP A 64 3.50 11.62 4.05
C TRP A 64 5.01 11.80 4.20
N ALA A 65 5.47 12.04 5.43
CA ALA A 65 6.88 11.99 5.78
C ALA A 65 7.28 10.53 6.05
N TRP A 66 7.12 9.66 5.05
CA TRP A 66 7.75 8.35 5.15
C TRP A 66 9.25 8.56 4.97
N GLU A 67 9.97 8.49 6.07
CA GLU A 67 11.42 8.44 6.07
C GLU A 67 11.85 6.96 6.08
N SER A 68 12.69 6.59 5.13
CA SER A 68 13.26 5.25 5.12
C SER A 68 14.15 5.09 6.34
N PRO A 69 14.09 3.99 7.10
CA PRO A 69 15.10 3.68 8.11
C PRO A 69 16.52 3.66 7.53
N LEU A 70 16.65 3.43 6.21
CA LEU A 70 17.92 3.45 5.49
C LEU A 70 18.45 4.85 5.20
N GLU A 71 17.59 5.88 5.19
CA GLU A 71 18.00 7.29 5.01
C GLU A 71 18.75 7.83 6.24
N ARG A 72 18.64 7.15 7.39
CA ARG A 72 19.36 7.49 8.62
C ARG A 72 20.65 6.72 8.83
N LEU A 73 20.96 5.75 7.96
CA LEU A 73 22.21 4.99 8.06
C LEU A 73 23.35 5.83 7.47
N SER A 74 24.36 6.13 8.29
CA SER A 74 25.57 6.78 7.80
C SER A 74 26.38 5.79 6.95
N HIS A 75 27.27 6.27 6.07
CA HIS A 75 28.09 5.38 5.23
C HIS A 75 28.95 4.41 6.05
N GLY A 76 29.24 4.72 7.32
CA GLY A 76 29.95 3.83 8.25
C GLY A 76 29.11 2.65 8.75
N ASP A 77 27.78 2.78 8.80
CA ASP A 77 26.87 1.76 9.34
C ASP A 77 26.53 0.65 8.32
N LEU A 78 26.77 0.91 7.03
CA LEU A 78 26.44 0.00 5.92
C LEU A 78 27.60 -0.92 5.50
N GLY A 79 28.77 -0.80 6.12
CA GLY A 79 29.96 -1.60 5.79
C GLY A 79 30.29 -1.60 4.29
N GLU A 80 30.75 -2.74 3.76
CA GLU A 80 31.07 -2.91 2.33
C GLU A 80 29.86 -2.76 1.38
N TRP A 81 28.62 -2.75 1.91
CA TRP A 81 27.38 -2.68 1.13
C TRP A 81 26.95 -1.24 0.82
N GLY A 82 27.54 -0.22 1.46
CA GLY A 82 27.18 1.19 1.28
C GLY A 82 27.30 1.68 -0.19
N ASN A 83 28.21 1.10 -0.97
CA ASN A 83 28.42 1.47 -2.36
C ASN A 83 27.37 0.92 -3.34
N HIS A 84 26.58 -0.09 -2.95
CA HIS A 84 25.62 -0.74 -3.86
C HIS A 84 24.27 -0.01 -3.94
N LEU A 85 23.88 0.74 -2.91
CA LEU A 85 22.58 1.42 -2.85
C LEU A 85 22.54 2.73 -3.66
N ASN A 86 23.70 3.38 -3.90
CA ASN A 86 23.77 4.63 -4.66
C ASN A 86 23.71 4.47 -6.20
N ARG A 87 23.66 3.24 -6.74
CA ARG A 87 23.71 3.02 -8.20
C ARG A 87 22.34 3.04 -8.88
N LYS A 88 21.25 3.11 -8.13
CA LYS A 88 19.88 3.22 -8.67
C LYS A 88 19.33 4.56 -8.23
N GLY A 89 19.65 5.59 -9.01
CA GLY A 89 19.21 6.98 -8.83
C GLY A 89 17.70 7.14 -8.70
N CYS A 90 17.19 6.91 -7.50
CA CYS A 90 15.92 7.47 -7.06
C CYS A 90 16.25 8.86 -6.50
N LYS A 91 16.19 9.87 -7.36
CA LYS A 91 16.09 11.27 -6.91
C LYS A 91 14.64 11.53 -6.44
N PRO A 92 14.42 12.42 -5.46
CA PRO A 92 13.10 12.73 -4.92
C PRO A 92 12.19 13.42 -5.94
#